data_AF-A0A6J1WG53-F1
#
_entry.id   AF-A0A6J1WG53-F1
#
_cell.length_a   1.000
_cell.length_b   1.000
_cell.length_c   1.000
_cell.angle_alpha   90.00
_cell.angle_beta   90.00
_cell.angle_gamma   90.00
#
_symmetry.space_group_name_H-M   'P 1'
#
loop_
_entity.id
_entity.type
_entity.pdbx_description
1 polymer ?
#
loop_
_entity_poly.entity_id
_entity_poly.type
_entity_poly.pdbx_seq_one_letter_code
_entity_poly.pdbx_strand_id
1 'polypeptide(L)'
;NPSTVLNVFFFFIEGVPVVSKASKGVRVEPSGRDFTSFVRDNIDLFPKDELSALFDQKIAEDDDFRVAFENLNSDEWRSIFGALWESEVFLAEVQTLADNGIDFGILIYEIVAIFGLN
;
A
#
# COMPACT_ATOMS: atom_id res chain seq x y z
N ASN A 1 19.82 -6.00 1.48
CA ASN A 1 20.01 -5.33 2.79
C ASN A 1 18.64 -4.84 3.25
N PRO A 2 18.17 -5.22 4.46
CA PRO A 2 16.88 -4.77 5.02
C PRO A 2 16.67 -3.25 4.97
N SER A 3 17.74 -2.46 5.07
CA SER A 3 17.71 -1.00 4.96
C SER A 3 17.28 -0.51 3.57
N THR A 4 17.55 -1.28 2.51
CA THR A 4 17.17 -0.92 1.14
C THR A 4 15.66 -1.10 0.93
N VAL A 5 15.08 -2.15 1.50
CA VAL A 5 13.64 -2.44 1.41
C VAL A 5 12.81 -1.39 2.15
N LEU A 6 13.18 -1.06 3.39
CA LEU A 6 12.49 -0.01 4.14
C LEU A 6 12.63 1.34 3.45
N ASN A 7 13.76 1.62 2.81
CA ASN A 7 13.93 2.82 1.98
C ASN A 7 13.06 2.81 0.73
N VAL A 8 12.79 1.67 0.11
CA VAL A 8 11.85 1.59 -1.03
C VAL A 8 10.42 1.90 -0.55
N PHE A 9 9.98 1.30 0.56
CA PHE A 9 8.67 1.60 1.14
C PHE A 9 8.53 3.07 1.58
N PHE A 10 9.60 3.64 2.15
CA PHE A 10 9.66 5.07 2.49
C PHE A 10 9.66 5.95 1.25
N PHE A 11 10.38 5.57 0.19
CA PHE A 11 10.40 6.28 -1.10
C PHE A 11 9.02 6.27 -1.78
N PHE A 12 8.27 5.18 -1.69
CA PHE A 12 6.88 5.11 -2.15
C PHE A 12 5.97 6.11 -1.39
N ILE A 13 6.23 6.37 -0.11
CA ILE A 13 5.44 7.31 0.70
C ILE A 13 5.91 8.76 0.51
N GLU A 14 7.21 9.01 0.37
CA GLU A 14 7.78 10.35 0.19
C GLU A 14 7.70 10.87 -1.25
N GLY A 15 7.73 9.97 -2.25
CA GLY A 15 7.73 10.30 -3.67
C GLY A 15 6.34 10.44 -4.28
N VAL A 16 5.28 10.05 -3.56
CA VAL A 16 3.91 10.43 -3.91
C VAL A 16 3.76 11.88 -3.48
N PRO A 17 3.72 12.87 -4.40
CA PRO A 17 3.17 14.16 -4.02
C PRO A 17 1.80 13.84 -3.45
N VAL A 18 1.57 14.14 -2.16
CA VAL A 18 0.23 14.08 -1.57
C VAL A 18 -0.66 14.72 -2.60
N VAL A 19 -1.49 13.93 -3.28
CA VAL A 19 -2.37 14.40 -4.35
C VAL A 19 -3.41 15.25 -3.64
N SER A 20 -3.00 16.49 -3.40
CA SER A 20 -3.76 17.53 -2.71
C SER A 20 -4.60 18.25 -3.74
N LYS A 21 -5.27 17.50 -4.62
CA LYS A 21 -6.62 17.91 -4.96
C LYS A 21 -7.48 17.39 -3.83
N ALA A 22 -7.56 18.18 -2.75
CA ALA A 22 -8.65 18.09 -1.81
C ALA A 22 -9.93 18.05 -2.64
N SER A 23 -10.54 16.88 -2.77
CA SER A 23 -11.88 16.76 -3.32
C SER A 23 -12.73 17.68 -2.45
N LYS A 24 -13.49 18.59 -3.08
CA LYS A 24 -14.41 19.47 -2.37
C LYS A 24 -15.20 18.61 -1.39
N GLY A 25 -14.98 18.83 -0.10
CA GLY A 25 -15.31 17.94 1.02
C GLY A 25 -16.36 16.87 0.69
N VAL A 26 -15.90 15.73 0.18
CA VAL A 26 -16.75 14.54 0.12
C VAL A 26 -16.91 14.09 1.57
N ARG A 27 -18.08 14.35 2.14
CA ARG A 27 -18.43 13.73 3.42
C ARG A 27 -18.62 12.25 3.15
N VAL A 28 -17.75 11.45 3.73
CA VAL A 28 -17.93 10.00 3.79
C VAL A 28 -18.69 9.72 5.05
N GLU A 29 -19.88 9.15 4.91
CA GLU A 29 -20.59 8.57 6.05
C GLU A 29 -19.88 7.26 6.38
N PRO A 30 -19.31 7.10 7.59
CA PRO A 30 -18.57 5.91 7.92
C PRO A 30 -19.47 4.68 7.82
N SER A 31 -19.03 3.65 7.08
CA SER A 31 -19.73 2.37 7.00
C SER A 31 -19.64 1.58 8.32
N GLY A 32 -18.69 1.95 9.18
CA GLY A 32 -18.49 1.39 10.50
C GLY A 32 -17.68 2.29 11.43
N ARG A 33 -17.26 1.76 12.59
CA ARG A 33 -16.50 2.49 13.62
C ARG A 33 -15.09 1.95 13.88
N ASP A 34 -14.65 1.02 13.03
CA ASP A 34 -13.33 0.39 13.12
C ASP A 34 -12.40 0.88 12.00
N PHE A 35 -11.11 0.58 12.16
CA PHE A 35 -10.09 1.00 11.20
C PHE A 35 -10.29 0.34 9.82
N THR A 36 -10.79 -0.88 9.78
CA THR A 36 -11.13 -1.57 8.52
C THR A 36 -12.19 -0.82 7.73
N SER A 37 -13.25 -0.36 8.37
CA SER A 37 -14.30 0.45 7.74
C SER A 37 -13.72 1.78 7.25
N PHE A 38 -12.90 2.44 8.08
CA PHE A 38 -12.20 3.66 7.68
C PHE A 38 -11.33 3.46 6.43
N VAL A 39 -10.53 2.40 6.36
CA VAL A 39 -9.67 2.10 5.21
C VAL A 39 -10.52 1.91 3.95
N ARG A 40 -11.55 1.05 4.01
CA ARG A 40 -12.46 0.78 2.88
C ARG A 40 -13.17 2.04 2.38
N ASP A 41 -13.74 2.79 3.31
CA ASP A 41 -14.47 4.03 3.05
C ASP A 41 -13.60 5.07 2.33
N ASN A 42 -12.28 5.09 2.61
CA ASN A 42 -11.35 6.00 1.95
C ASN A 42 -10.85 5.47 0.60
N ILE A 43 -10.65 4.15 0.44
CA ILE A 43 -10.23 3.55 -0.83
C ILE A 43 -11.26 3.79 -1.93
N ASP A 44 -12.55 3.75 -1.58
CA ASP A 44 -13.64 4.02 -2.52
C ASP A 44 -13.67 5.48 -3.00
N LEU A 45 -13.03 6.40 -2.28
CA LEU A 45 -12.88 7.79 -2.71
C LEU A 45 -11.72 7.99 -3.69
N PHE A 46 -10.80 7.04 -3.81
CA PHE A 46 -9.62 7.25 -4.63
C PHE A 46 -10.00 7.30 -6.11
N PRO A 47 -9.45 8.25 -6.88
CA PRO A 47 -9.66 8.31 -8.31
C PRO A 47 -8.85 7.20 -8.99
N LYS A 48 -9.33 5.95 -8.90
CA LYS A 48 -8.60 4.73 -9.32
C LYS A 48 -8.11 4.82 -10.78
N ASP A 49 -8.92 5.38 -11.68
CA ASP A 49 -8.54 5.57 -13.08
C ASP A 49 -7.39 6.57 -13.26
N GLU A 50 -7.37 7.67 -12.49
CA GLU A 50 -6.29 8.68 -12.53
C GLU A 50 -5.00 8.12 -11.93
N LEU A 51 -5.11 7.34 -10.84
CA LEU A 51 -3.98 6.66 -10.23
C LEU A 51 -3.39 5.60 -11.16
N SER A 52 -4.23 4.81 -11.84
CA SER A 52 -3.78 3.83 -12.83
C SER A 52 -3.07 4.51 -14.01
N ALA A 53 -3.62 5.59 -14.54
CA ALA A 53 -3.00 6.33 -15.64
C ALA A 53 -1.64 6.94 -15.23
N LEU A 54 -1.56 7.48 -14.00
CA LEU A 54 -0.31 8.02 -13.46
C LEU A 54 0.73 6.92 -13.23
N PHE A 55 0.29 5.75 -12.77
CA PHE A 55 1.15 4.58 -12.62
C PHE A 55 1.74 4.16 -13.96
N ASP A 56 0.91 3.98 -15.00
CA ASP A 56 1.38 3.60 -16.34
C ASP A 56 2.36 4.63 -16.92
N GLN A 57 2.06 5.92 -16.73
CA GLN A 57 2.95 7.01 -17.12
C GLN A 57 4.30 6.90 -16.39
N LYS A 58 4.30 6.67 -15.07
CA LYS A 58 5.51 6.54 -14.27
C LYS A 58 6.33 5.33 -14.65
N ILE A 59 5.70 4.19 -14.93
CA ILE A 59 6.41 3.00 -15.44
C ILE A 59 7.08 3.29 -16.80
N ALA A 60 6.45 4.09 -17.67
CA ALA A 60 6.99 4.40 -18.99
C ALA A 60 8.07 5.49 -18.99
N GLU A 61 7.95 6.50 -18.13
CA GLU A 61 8.73 7.74 -18.20
C GLU A 61 9.78 7.89 -17.08
N ASP A 62 9.66 7.14 -15.98
CA ASP A 62 10.49 7.30 -14.77
C ASP A 62 11.24 5.99 -14.48
N ASP A 63 12.52 5.97 -14.87
CA ASP A 63 13.39 4.80 -14.74
C ASP A 63 13.57 4.36 -13.28
N ASP A 64 13.70 5.30 -12.35
CA ASP A 64 13.87 4.99 -10.93
C ASP A 64 12.60 4.37 -10.35
N PHE A 65 11.43 4.90 -10.72
CA PHE A 65 10.14 4.33 -10.32
C PHE A 65 9.95 2.92 -10.86
N ARG A 66 10.26 2.70 -12.15
CA ARG A 66 10.17 1.39 -12.78
C ARG A 66 11.10 0.37 -12.12
N VAL A 67 12.36 0.72 -11.87
CA VAL A 67 13.32 -0.17 -11.19
C VAL A 67 12.86 -0.51 -9.77
N ALA A 68 12.34 0.47 -9.03
CA ALA A 68 11.79 0.22 -7.69
C ALA A 68 10.61 -0.77 -7.74
N PHE A 69 9.72 -0.59 -8.71
CA PHE A 69 8.56 -1.47 -8.88
C PHE A 69 8.93 -2.88 -9.35
N GLU A 70 9.89 -3.02 -10.26
CA GLU A 70 10.44 -4.32 -10.68
C GLU A 70 11.06 -5.07 -9.50
N ASN A 71 11.80 -4.37 -8.62
CA ASN A 71 12.35 -4.96 -7.41
C ASN A 71 11.25 -5.46 -6.45
N LEU A 72 10.14 -4.72 -6.31
CA LEU A 72 8.98 -5.16 -5.53
C LEU A 72 8.20 -6.31 -6.18
N ASN A 73 8.40 -6.58 -7.47
CA ASN A 73 7.81 -7.74 -8.16
C ASN A 73 8.78 -8.92 -8.30
N SER A 74 10.01 -8.79 -7.79
CA SER A 74 11.03 -9.82 -7.89
C SER A 74 10.72 -11.03 -7.01
N ASP A 75 11.23 -12.20 -7.42
CA ASP A 75 11.13 -13.42 -6.63
C ASP A 75 11.90 -13.33 -5.31
N GLU A 76 12.98 -12.54 -5.27
CA GLU A 76 13.69 -12.23 -4.03
C GLU A 76 12.78 -11.51 -3.04
N TRP A 77 12.06 -10.48 -3.50
CA TRP A 77 11.11 -9.77 -2.66
C TRP A 77 9.97 -10.67 -2.18
N ARG A 78 9.39 -11.48 -3.07
CA ARG A 78 8.35 -12.45 -2.71
C ARG A 78 8.85 -13.43 -1.65
N SER A 79 10.09 -13.90 -1.76
CA SER A 79 10.69 -14.80 -0.78
C SER A 79 10.92 -14.11 0.57
N ILE A 80 11.40 -12.87 0.59
CA ILE A 80 11.61 -12.10 1.83
C ILE A 80 10.26 -11.83 2.51
N PHE A 81 9.26 -11.41 1.74
CA PHE A 81 7.92 -11.15 2.25
C PHE A 81 7.26 -12.43 2.75
N GLY A 82 7.43 -13.56 2.05
CA GLY A 82 6.98 -14.87 2.51
C GLY A 82 7.63 -15.29 3.83
N ALA A 83 8.94 -15.08 3.99
CA ALA A 83 9.66 -15.40 5.22
C ALA A 83 9.19 -14.58 6.43
N LEU A 84 8.64 -13.37 6.23
CA LEU A 84 8.01 -12.63 7.33
C LEU A 84 6.82 -13.40 7.91
N TRP A 85 6.02 -14.06 7.07
CA TRP A 85 4.87 -14.85 7.52
C TRP A 85 5.25 -16.15 8.25
N GLU A 86 6.52 -16.55 8.20
CA GLU A 86 7.07 -17.67 8.98
C GLU A 86 7.68 -17.20 10.32
N SER A 87 7.82 -15.89 10.53
CA SER A 87 8.42 -15.31 11.74
C SER A 87 7.39 -15.17 12.86
N GLU A 88 7.62 -15.86 13.98
CA GLU A 88 6.78 -15.73 15.19
C GLU A 88 6.71 -14.29 15.71
N VAL A 89 7.81 -13.53 15.60
CA VAL A 89 7.85 -12.12 16.02
C VAL A 89 6.93 -11.28 15.13
N PHE A 90 6.98 -11.50 13.82
CA PHE A 90 6.12 -10.77 12.88
C PHE A 90 4.65 -11.13 13.08
N LEU A 91 4.34 -12.41 13.27
CA LEU A 91 2.97 -12.87 13.55
C LEU A 91 2.42 -12.29 14.86
N ALA A 92 3.26 -12.10 15.88
CA ALA A 92 2.86 -11.44 17.13
C ALA A 92 2.50 -9.96 16.91
N GLU A 93 3.23 -9.25 16.05
CA GLU A 93 2.89 -7.86 15.68
C GLU A 93 1.61 -7.80 14.86
N VAL A 94 1.41 -8.71 13.89
CA VAL A 94 0.16 -8.82 13.13
C VAL A 94 -1.02 -9.10 14.06
N GLN A 95 -0.85 -9.97 15.05
CA GLN A 95 -1.88 -10.23 16.05
C GLN A 95 -2.15 -8.99 16.91
N THR A 96 -1.10 -8.26 17.31
CA THR A 96 -1.25 -7.02 18.08
C THR A 96 -2.05 -5.98 17.30
N LEU A 97 -1.80 -5.85 15.99
CA LEU A 97 -2.61 -4.99 15.12
C LEU A 97 -4.07 -5.44 15.07
N ALA A 98 -4.32 -6.74 14.91
CA ALA A 98 -5.66 -7.31 14.88
C ALA A 98 -6.42 -7.06 16.20
N ASP A 99 -5.76 -7.23 17.34
CA ASP A 99 -6.34 -6.96 18.68
C ASP A 99 -6.71 -5.48 18.86
N ASN A 100 -6.05 -4.57 18.12
CA ASN A 100 -6.35 -3.15 18.07
C ASN A 100 -7.29 -2.76 16.91
N GLY A 101 -7.92 -3.74 16.26
CA GLY A 101 -8.91 -3.52 15.20
C GLY A 101 -8.31 -3.20 13.83
N ILE A 102 -7.04 -3.52 13.61
CA ILE A 102 -6.34 -3.34 12.33
C ILE A 102 -6.07 -4.71 11.72
N ASP A 103 -6.84 -5.07 10.70
CA ASP A 103 -6.56 -6.25 9.89
C ASP A 103 -5.44 -5.94 8.88
N PHE A 104 -4.24 -6.41 9.19
CA PHE A 104 -3.06 -6.20 8.34
C PHE A 104 -3.21 -6.88 6.97
N GLY A 105 -3.91 -8.01 6.88
CA GLY A 105 -4.15 -8.70 5.62
C GLY A 105 -5.02 -7.87 4.69
N ILE A 106 -6.11 -7.31 5.22
CA ILE A 106 -6.96 -6.36 4.47
C ILE A 106 -6.17 -5.12 4.06
N LEU A 107 -5.37 -4.55 4.97
CA LEU A 107 -4.56 -3.37 4.67
C LEU A 107 -3.62 -3.62 3.47
N ILE A 108 -2.90 -4.75 3.47
CA ILE A 108 -2.00 -5.10 2.36
C ILE A 108 -2.78 -5.40 1.07
N TYR A 109 -3.89 -6.15 1.14
CA TYR A 109 -4.70 -6.45 -0.04
C TYR A 109 -5.20 -5.18 -0.73
N GLU A 110 -5.68 -4.22 0.05
CA GLU A 110 -6.19 -2.96 -0.50
C GLU A 110 -5.08 -2.09 -1.10
N ILE A 111 -3.88 -2.06 -0.48
CA ILE A 111 -2.70 -1.37 -1.05
C ILE A 111 -2.37 -1.98 -2.42
N VAL A 112 -2.32 -3.31 -2.52
CA VAL A 112 -2.05 -4.05 -3.76
C VAL A 112 -3.12 -3.74 -4.82
N ALA A 113 -4.39 -3.71 -4.43
CA ALA A 113 -5.51 -3.42 -5.32
C ALA A 113 -5.48 -1.99 -5.89
N ILE A 114 -5.04 -0.99 -5.11
CA ILE A 114 -4.89 0.40 -5.58
C ILE A 114 -3.87 0.50 -6.72
N PHE A 115 -2.78 -0.26 -6.63
CA PHE A 115 -1.69 -0.23 -7.62
C PHE A 115 -1.87 -1.25 -8.76
N GLY A 116 -3.04 -1.88 -8.87
CA GLY A 116 -3.35 -2.80 -9.97
C GLY A 116 -2.50 -4.08 -9.96
N LEU A 117 -1.91 -4.43 -8.81
CA LEU A 117 -1.11 -5.63 -8.60
C LEU A 117 -2.00 -6.87 -8.37
N ASN A 118 -2.94 -7.14 -9.28
CA ASN A 118 -3.85 -8.29 -9.19
C ASN A 118 -3.49 -9.38 -10.19
#